data_AF-A0A3C0AD99-F1
#
_entry.id   AF-A0A3C0AD99-F1
#
_cell.length_a   1.000
_cell.length_b   1.000
_cell.length_c   1.000
_cell.angle_alpha   90.00
_cell.angle_beta   90.00
_cell.angle_gamma   90.00
#
_symmetry.space_group_name_H-M   'P 1'
#
loop_
_entity.id
_entity.type
_entity.pdbx_description
1 polymer ?
#
loop_
_entity_poly.entity_id
_entity_poly.type
_entity_poly.pdbx_seq_one_letter_code
_entity_poly.pdbx_strand_id
1 'polypeptide(L)'
;MDQANLYNQLGVGQVKQAVCSVPTGPQAAATVGSADLQKTAIPVYMCPTATDPLINPGRVSGGHAKSNYAGIAGIDWTGVDTTTGFKAIFVDGTKYVTRMRDFIDGSSNTFAVGEKYRRDIDGTLTTQVAGEYYGAVWVGIAPDVRAANVVGQLAPTGSSYAVNGGSVNAFASQHTGGAHFLFIDGRVQFISENMDQDKLSAIATGNDGKVANIE
;
A
#
# COMPACT_ATOMS: atom_id res chain seq x y z
N MET A 1 2.16 -21.51 6.07
CA MET A 1 3.61 -21.20 5.97
C MET A 1 4.01 -20.62 7.32
N ASP A 2 4.95 -21.23 8.02
CA ASP A 2 5.37 -20.78 9.35
C ASP A 2 6.41 -19.65 9.20
N GLN A 3 6.19 -18.53 9.89
CA GLN A 3 7.08 -17.38 9.94
C GLN A 3 7.43 -17.00 11.40
N ALA A 4 7.19 -17.90 12.37
CA ALA A 4 7.36 -17.61 13.79
C ALA A 4 8.79 -17.17 14.13
N ASN A 5 9.81 -17.79 13.52
CA ASN A 5 11.19 -17.39 13.74
C ASN A 5 11.46 -15.95 13.28
N LEU A 6 11.06 -15.61 12.03
CA LEU A 6 11.23 -14.26 11.50
C LEU A 6 10.42 -13.23 12.29
N TYR A 7 9.19 -13.56 12.69
CA TYR A 7 8.33 -12.73 13.54
C TYR A 7 9.01 -12.40 14.88
N ASN A 8 9.58 -13.40 15.54
CA ASN A 8 10.28 -13.24 16.82
C ASN A 8 11.55 -12.40 16.65
N GLN A 9 12.33 -12.65 15.60
CA GLN A 9 13.55 -11.89 15.31
C GLN A 9 13.27 -10.42 14.93
N LEU A 10 12.14 -10.16 14.26
CA LEU A 10 11.69 -8.80 13.98
C LEU A 10 11.19 -8.08 15.23
N GLY A 11 10.82 -8.80 16.30
CA GLY A 11 10.28 -8.21 17.52
C GLY A 11 8.96 -7.48 17.29
N VAL A 12 8.08 -8.02 16.44
CA VAL A 12 6.79 -7.38 16.09
C VAL A 12 6.00 -7.05 17.36
N GLY A 13 5.55 -5.80 17.48
CA GLY A 13 4.85 -5.28 18.66
C GLY A 13 5.75 -4.84 19.82
N GLN A 14 7.04 -5.18 19.81
CA GLN A 14 8.03 -4.77 20.82
C GLN A 14 8.92 -3.63 20.32
N VAL A 15 9.20 -3.59 19.02
CA VAL A 15 10.10 -2.61 18.39
C VAL A 15 9.41 -1.93 17.20
N LYS A 16 9.81 -0.69 16.91
CA LYS A 16 9.30 0.04 15.74
C LYS A 16 9.95 -0.53 14.48
N GLN A 17 9.16 -0.91 13.49
CA GLN A 17 9.68 -1.41 12.21
C GLN A 17 10.01 -0.23 11.30
N ALA A 18 11.20 0.35 11.42
CA ALA A 18 11.69 1.33 10.44
C ALA A 18 12.58 0.64 9.41
N VAL A 19 12.49 1.12 8.18
CA VAL A 19 13.03 0.51 6.96
C VAL A 19 14.38 1.16 6.66
N CYS A 20 15.33 1.05 7.60
CA CYS A 20 16.69 1.60 7.45
C CYS A 20 17.69 0.98 8.43
N SER A 21 18.96 0.93 8.03
CA SER A 21 20.07 0.46 8.86
C SER A 21 20.52 1.48 9.91
N VAL A 22 20.25 2.77 9.69
CA VAL A 22 20.56 3.87 10.62
C VAL A 22 19.43 4.90 10.52
N PRO A 23 18.45 4.91 11.45
CA PRO A 23 17.42 5.94 11.43
C PRO A 23 18.05 7.31 11.71
N THR A 24 17.77 8.30 10.87
CA THR A 24 18.12 9.71 11.14
C THR A 24 16.84 10.49 11.44
N GLY A 25 16.86 11.40 12.42
CA GLY A 25 15.72 12.26 12.78
C GLY A 25 15.02 11.89 14.10
N PRO A 26 13.90 12.56 14.45
CA PRO A 26 13.18 12.39 15.73
C PRO A 26 12.72 10.95 16.05
N GLN A 27 12.66 10.09 15.03
CA GLN A 27 12.27 8.68 15.10
C GLN A 27 13.45 7.74 15.40
N ALA A 28 14.69 8.24 15.39
CA ALA A 28 15.92 7.47 15.61
C ALA A 28 16.16 7.00 17.05
N ALA A 29 15.32 7.43 18.00
CA ALA A 29 15.56 7.23 19.44
C ALA A 29 14.76 6.07 20.08
N ALA A 30 14.28 5.08 19.32
CA ALA A 30 13.64 3.90 19.91
C ALA A 30 14.05 2.66 19.12
N THR A 31 14.27 1.54 19.82
CA THR A 31 14.56 0.20 19.28
C THR A 31 13.89 -0.01 17.91
N VAL A 32 14.70 0.04 16.85
CA VAL A 32 14.24 -0.13 15.47
C VAL A 32 14.46 -1.59 15.10
N GLY A 33 13.46 -2.21 14.45
CA GLY A 33 13.58 -3.55 13.90
C GLY A 33 14.73 -3.68 12.88
N SER A 34 15.15 -4.90 12.57
CA SER A 34 16.29 -5.12 11.66
C SER A 34 15.91 -4.86 10.20
N ALA A 35 16.51 -3.84 9.58
CA ALA A 35 16.38 -3.59 8.13
C ALA A 35 16.84 -4.78 7.28
N ASP A 36 17.81 -5.58 7.75
CA ASP A 36 18.25 -6.77 7.03
C ASP A 36 17.19 -7.89 7.08
N LEU A 37 16.49 -8.07 8.19
CA LEU A 37 15.38 -9.02 8.26
C LEU A 37 14.22 -8.59 7.35
N GLN A 38 14.00 -7.30 7.19
CA GLN A 38 12.97 -6.74 6.31
C GLN A 38 13.30 -6.93 4.81
N LYS A 39 14.54 -7.30 4.44
CA LYS A 39 14.92 -7.74 3.09
C LYS A 39 14.48 -9.18 2.78
N THR A 40 14.00 -9.92 3.77
CA THR A 40 13.49 -11.29 3.56
C THR A 40 12.21 -11.25 2.73
N ALA A 41 12.24 -11.84 1.54
CA ALA A 41 11.07 -11.99 0.71
C ALA A 41 10.14 -13.06 1.30
N ILE A 42 8.86 -12.71 1.53
CA ILE A 42 7.85 -13.65 2.01
C ILE A 42 6.88 -13.93 0.86
N PRO A 43 6.79 -15.19 0.37
CA PRO A 43 6.00 -15.51 -0.82
C PRO A 43 4.53 -15.11 -0.75
N VAL A 44 3.91 -15.05 0.44
CA VAL A 44 2.50 -14.66 0.60
C VAL A 44 2.23 -13.20 0.21
N TYR A 45 3.25 -12.34 0.27
CA TYR A 45 3.14 -10.95 -0.17
C TYR A 45 3.50 -10.77 -1.64
N MET A 46 3.85 -11.85 -2.35
CA MET A 46 4.22 -11.80 -3.76
C MET A 46 3.06 -12.32 -4.61
N CYS A 47 2.76 -11.63 -5.70
CA CYS A 47 1.83 -12.16 -6.68
C CYS A 47 2.50 -13.36 -7.38
N PRO A 48 1.86 -14.53 -7.50
CA PRO A 48 2.46 -15.71 -8.13
C PRO A 48 2.89 -15.49 -9.59
N THR A 49 2.27 -14.53 -10.28
CA THR A 49 2.58 -14.17 -11.66
C THR A 49 3.47 -12.93 -11.79
N ALA A 50 3.89 -12.34 -10.68
CA ALA A 50 4.76 -11.17 -10.70
C ALA A 50 6.15 -11.55 -11.24
N THR A 51 6.60 -10.83 -12.27
CA THR A 51 7.95 -11.01 -12.82
C THR A 51 8.94 -9.95 -12.34
N ASP A 52 8.49 -8.97 -11.56
CA ASP A 52 9.35 -7.92 -11.04
C ASP A 52 10.25 -8.40 -9.88
N PRO A 53 11.41 -7.75 -9.66
CA PRO A 53 12.36 -8.15 -8.63
C PRO A 53 11.75 -8.26 -7.23
N LEU A 54 12.28 -9.14 -6.38
CA LEU A 54 11.79 -9.33 -5.00
C LEU A 54 12.14 -8.16 -4.07
N ILE A 55 13.12 -7.35 -4.43
CA ILE A 55 13.61 -6.21 -3.66
C ILE A 55 13.23 -4.91 -4.36
N ASN A 56 12.86 -3.89 -3.59
CA ASN A 56 12.69 -2.51 -4.03
C ASN A 56 13.96 -1.68 -3.74
N PRO A 57 14.97 -1.67 -4.62
CA PRO A 57 16.27 -1.06 -4.35
C PRO A 57 16.26 0.48 -4.24
N GLY A 58 15.26 1.17 -4.80
CA GLY A 58 15.15 2.64 -4.79
C GLY A 58 13.97 3.23 -3.99
N ARG A 59 13.02 2.39 -3.55
CA ARG A 59 11.86 2.86 -2.76
C ARG A 59 12.29 3.32 -1.36
N VAL A 60 13.23 2.60 -0.77
CA VAL A 60 13.83 2.93 0.52
C VAL A 60 15.32 2.61 0.48
N SER A 61 16.14 3.51 1.03
CA SER A 61 17.59 3.36 1.07
C SER A 61 18.01 1.97 1.56
N GLY A 62 18.92 1.32 0.83
CA GLY A 62 19.41 -0.01 1.14
C GLY A 62 18.57 -1.18 0.59
N GLY A 63 17.41 -0.90 0.00
CA GLY A 63 16.54 -1.88 -0.63
C GLY A 63 15.85 -2.83 0.36
N HIS A 64 14.55 -3.08 0.17
CA HIS A 64 13.75 -3.93 1.06
C HIS A 64 12.83 -4.86 0.28
N ALA A 65 12.44 -5.98 0.90
CA ALA A 65 11.58 -6.93 0.22
C ALA A 65 10.22 -6.29 -0.09
N LYS A 66 9.77 -6.53 -1.32
CA LYS A 66 8.52 -5.95 -1.79
C LYS A 66 7.31 -6.67 -1.20
N SER A 67 6.16 -6.06 -1.41
CA SER A 67 4.86 -6.69 -1.49
C SER A 67 4.23 -6.28 -2.83
N ASN A 68 3.55 -7.22 -3.49
CA ASN A 68 2.67 -6.95 -4.61
C ASN A 68 1.27 -6.53 -4.15
N TYR A 69 1.10 -6.27 -2.86
CA TYR A 69 -0.17 -5.90 -2.24
C TYR A 69 0.05 -4.76 -1.24
N ALA A 70 -0.77 -3.72 -1.31
CA ALA A 70 -0.77 -2.64 -0.34
C ALA A 70 -2.16 -2.43 0.25
N GLY A 71 -2.20 -2.10 1.54
CA GLY A 71 -3.43 -1.62 2.18
C GLY A 71 -3.88 -0.29 1.58
N ILE A 72 -5.18 -0.03 1.62
CA ILE A 72 -5.77 1.20 1.08
C ILE A 72 -6.02 2.19 2.22
N ALA A 73 -5.43 3.38 2.06
CA ALA A 73 -5.60 4.51 2.96
C ALA A 73 -6.69 5.51 2.49
N GLY A 74 -7.48 5.14 1.50
CA GLY A 74 -8.52 6.04 0.96
C GLY A 74 -7.94 7.05 -0.01
N ILE A 75 -8.43 8.28 0.04
CA ILE A 75 -8.02 9.36 -0.87
C ILE A 75 -6.75 10.10 -0.45
N ASP A 76 -6.25 9.86 0.76
CA ASP A 76 -5.04 10.47 1.32
C ASP A 76 -4.36 9.49 2.28
N TRP A 77 -3.04 9.62 2.45
CA TRP A 77 -2.23 8.79 3.34
C TRP A 77 -2.74 8.80 4.79
N THR A 78 -3.42 9.88 5.21
CA THR A 78 -3.97 9.98 6.57
C THR A 78 -5.13 9.03 6.87
N GLY A 79 -5.63 8.28 5.88
CA GLY A 79 -6.71 7.32 6.11
C GLY A 79 -8.09 7.95 6.21
N VAL A 80 -8.20 9.28 6.02
CA VAL A 80 -9.44 10.03 6.28
C VAL A 80 -9.65 11.09 5.21
N ASP A 81 -10.85 11.15 4.66
CA ASP A 81 -11.31 12.31 3.92
C ASP A 81 -11.68 13.42 4.92
N THR A 82 -10.88 14.49 4.95
CA THR A 82 -11.09 15.60 5.89
C THR A 82 -12.35 16.42 5.62
N THR A 83 -12.93 16.30 4.43
CA THR A 83 -14.15 17.01 4.04
C THR A 83 -15.40 16.30 4.57
N THR A 84 -15.44 14.97 4.47
CA THR A 84 -16.59 14.16 4.89
C THR A 84 -16.43 13.54 6.27
N GLY A 85 -15.19 13.33 6.72
CA GLY A 85 -14.85 12.58 7.92
C GLY A 85 -14.85 11.06 7.74
N PHE A 86 -15.09 10.56 6.52
CA PHE A 86 -15.06 9.13 6.22
C PHE A 86 -13.64 8.58 6.27
N LYS A 87 -13.53 7.29 6.58
CA LYS A 87 -12.26 6.66 6.91
C LYS A 87 -12.04 5.40 6.10
N ALA A 88 -10.87 5.29 5.50
CA ALA A 88 -10.39 4.04 4.95
C ALA A 88 -10.06 3.03 6.06
N ILE A 89 -9.95 1.76 5.67
CA ILE A 89 -9.68 0.67 6.61
C ILE A 89 -8.24 0.69 7.14
N PHE A 90 -7.29 1.16 6.33
CA PHE A 90 -5.90 1.37 6.75
C PHE A 90 -5.56 2.85 6.81
N VAL A 91 -4.51 3.19 7.56
CA VAL A 91 -4.01 4.55 7.74
C VAL A 91 -2.50 4.54 7.78
N ASP A 92 -1.89 5.58 7.23
CA ASP A 92 -0.47 5.84 7.41
C ASP A 92 -0.22 6.60 8.72
N GLY A 93 0.49 5.95 9.64
CA GLY A 93 0.72 6.46 10.99
C GLY A 93 -0.48 6.31 11.93
N THR A 94 -0.47 7.04 13.04
CA THR A 94 -1.38 6.79 14.18
C THR A 94 -2.48 7.84 14.32
N LYS A 95 -2.94 8.45 13.22
CA LYS A 95 -3.92 9.55 13.33
C LYS A 95 -5.29 9.06 13.79
N TYR A 96 -5.72 7.87 13.35
CA TYR A 96 -7.04 7.32 13.64
C TYR A 96 -7.01 5.79 13.76
N VAL A 97 -8.01 5.24 14.45
CA VAL A 97 -8.27 3.79 14.48
C VAL A 97 -9.56 3.55 13.71
N THR A 98 -9.49 2.74 12.66
CA THR A 98 -10.66 2.28 11.90
C THR A 98 -10.94 0.82 12.25
N ARG A 99 -12.21 0.48 12.47
CA ARG A 99 -12.67 -0.88 12.76
C ARG A 99 -13.63 -1.34 11.67
N MET A 100 -13.75 -2.65 11.45
CA MET A 100 -14.72 -3.20 10.47
C MET A 100 -16.15 -2.69 10.69
N ARG A 101 -16.58 -2.53 11.95
CA ARG A 101 -17.91 -1.99 12.30
C ARG A 101 -18.13 -0.53 11.88
N ASP A 102 -17.05 0.20 11.59
CA ASP A 102 -17.14 1.61 11.23
C ASP A 102 -17.60 1.76 9.76
N PHE A 103 -17.65 0.67 8.98
CA PHE A 103 -18.17 0.60 7.59
C PHE A 103 -19.66 0.24 7.59
N ILE A 104 -20.51 1.23 7.88
CA ILE A 104 -21.95 1.06 8.07
C ILE A 104 -22.73 0.89 6.77
N ASP A 105 -22.15 1.28 5.64
CA ASP A 105 -22.65 1.01 4.29
C ASP A 105 -22.28 -0.39 3.78
N GLY A 106 -21.56 -1.18 4.59
CA GLY A 106 -21.27 -2.59 4.35
C GLY A 106 -19.82 -2.85 3.95
N SER A 107 -19.21 -3.88 4.52
CA SER A 107 -17.83 -4.28 4.25
C SER A 107 -17.56 -4.66 2.78
N SER A 108 -18.60 -5.03 2.03
CA SER A 108 -18.53 -5.35 0.60
C SER A 108 -18.40 -4.12 -0.30
N ASN A 109 -18.58 -2.91 0.24
CA ASN A 109 -18.55 -1.65 -0.51
C ASN A 109 -17.25 -0.88 -0.33
N THR A 110 -16.27 -1.41 0.40
CA THR A 110 -15.00 -0.73 0.64
C THR A 110 -13.81 -1.61 0.28
N PHE A 111 -12.85 -1.05 -0.45
CA PHE A 111 -11.59 -1.73 -0.73
C PHE A 111 -10.69 -1.78 0.51
N ALA A 112 -10.02 -2.90 0.70
CA ALA A 112 -9.03 -3.09 1.75
C ALA A 112 -7.60 -3.12 1.21
N VAL A 113 -7.35 -3.93 0.18
CA VAL A 113 -6.01 -4.15 -0.36
C VAL A 113 -6.07 -4.10 -1.87
N GLY A 114 -5.08 -3.45 -2.50
CA GLY A 114 -4.94 -3.41 -3.95
C GLY A 114 -3.58 -3.94 -4.40
N GLU A 115 -3.50 -4.38 -5.66
CA GLU A 115 -2.24 -4.82 -6.25
C GLU A 115 -1.23 -3.68 -6.44
N LYS A 116 0.03 -4.04 -6.27
CA LYS A 116 1.21 -3.21 -6.50
C LYS A 116 2.17 -3.97 -7.40
N TYR A 117 2.78 -3.24 -8.31
CA TYR A 117 3.77 -3.78 -9.23
C TYR A 117 4.99 -2.87 -9.21
N ARG A 118 6.19 -3.46 -9.21
CA ARG A 118 7.41 -2.71 -9.43
C ARG A 118 7.72 -2.69 -10.92
N ARG A 119 7.83 -1.49 -11.49
CA ARG A 119 8.28 -1.25 -12.85
C ARG A 119 9.35 -0.17 -12.85
N ASP A 120 10.48 -0.51 -13.45
CA ASP A 120 11.64 0.35 -13.60
C ASP A 120 11.94 0.42 -15.10
N ILE A 121 11.90 1.62 -15.68
CA ILE A 121 12.01 1.83 -17.13
C ILE A 121 13.40 2.37 -17.48
N ASP A 122 13.96 3.21 -16.63
CA ASP A 122 15.24 3.88 -16.90
C ASP A 122 16.45 3.22 -16.22
N GLY A 123 16.22 2.29 -15.28
CA GLY A 123 17.26 1.55 -14.58
C GLY A 123 18.02 2.39 -13.53
N THR A 124 17.61 3.64 -13.29
CA THR A 124 18.26 4.54 -12.33
C THR A 124 17.64 4.46 -10.95
N LEU A 125 16.45 3.88 -10.79
CA LEU A 125 15.78 3.59 -9.51
C LEU A 125 15.40 4.80 -8.65
N THR A 126 15.88 5.99 -9.00
CA THR A 126 15.84 7.19 -8.17
C THR A 126 15.10 8.35 -8.85
N THR A 127 14.93 8.28 -10.18
CA THR A 127 14.32 9.33 -10.98
C THR A 127 12.97 8.83 -11.45
N GLN A 128 11.88 9.51 -11.07
CA GLN A 128 10.54 9.09 -11.48
C GLN A 128 10.34 9.37 -12.96
N VAL A 129 10.23 8.31 -13.77
CA VAL A 129 9.83 8.41 -15.17
C VAL A 129 8.36 8.01 -15.31
N ALA A 130 7.64 8.66 -16.21
CA ALA A 130 6.25 8.31 -16.48
C ALA A 130 6.11 6.83 -16.85
N GLY A 131 5.19 6.13 -16.18
CA GLY A 131 4.97 4.68 -16.36
C GLY A 131 5.82 3.79 -15.46
N GLU A 132 6.69 4.35 -14.62
CA GLU A 132 7.33 3.61 -13.55
C GLU A 132 6.40 3.39 -12.37
N TYR A 133 6.63 2.30 -11.64
CA TYR A 133 5.86 1.95 -10.47
C TYR A 133 6.76 1.43 -9.38
N TYR A 134 6.42 1.79 -8.15
CA TYR A 134 6.99 1.17 -6.99
C TYR A 134 6.09 0.03 -6.49
N GLY A 135 6.68 -1.16 -6.33
CA GLY A 135 6.09 -2.21 -5.49
C GLY A 135 6.01 -1.75 -4.05
N ALA A 136 5.02 -2.21 -3.29
CA ALA A 136 4.95 -1.93 -1.84
C ALA A 136 6.12 -2.60 -1.12
N VAL A 137 6.36 -2.27 0.15
CA VAL A 137 7.18 -3.11 1.04
C VAL A 137 6.24 -3.97 1.87
N TRP A 138 6.68 -5.15 2.31
CA TRP A 138 5.81 -6.02 3.10
C TRP A 138 5.72 -5.60 4.58
N VAL A 139 6.72 -4.87 5.09
CA VAL A 139 6.75 -4.39 6.47
C VAL A 139 7.56 -3.11 6.60
N GLY A 140 7.17 -2.31 7.59
CA GLY A 140 7.92 -1.18 8.10
C GLY A 140 7.62 0.16 7.43
N ILE A 141 8.22 1.21 7.98
CA ILE A 141 8.06 2.59 7.58
C ILE A 141 9.41 3.14 7.10
N ALA A 142 9.45 3.80 5.95
CA ALA A 142 10.65 4.50 5.52
C ALA A 142 10.93 5.70 6.45
N PRO A 143 12.18 5.88 6.93
CA PRO A 143 12.49 6.82 8.01
C PRO A 143 12.14 8.29 7.73
N ASP A 144 12.14 8.71 6.45
CA ASP A 144 12.11 10.15 6.11
C ASP A 144 10.84 10.64 5.41
N VAL A 145 9.93 9.75 4.99
CA VAL A 145 8.78 10.14 4.14
C VAL A 145 7.42 10.03 4.81
N ARG A 146 7.34 9.58 6.07
CA ARG A 146 6.06 9.33 6.80
C ARG A 146 5.06 8.46 6.01
N ALA A 147 5.54 7.76 4.99
CA ALA A 147 4.76 6.89 4.15
C ALA A 147 5.14 5.45 4.52
N ALA A 148 4.29 4.76 5.27
CA ALA A 148 4.36 3.32 5.37
C ALA A 148 4.12 2.79 3.96
N ASN A 149 5.19 2.38 3.27
CA ASN A 149 5.14 1.83 1.91
C ASN A 149 4.36 0.50 1.81
N VAL A 150 3.65 0.13 2.87
CA VAL A 150 2.70 -0.96 3.04
C VAL A 150 1.25 -0.53 2.71
N VAL A 151 0.98 0.78 2.63
CA VAL A 151 -0.32 1.34 2.21
C VAL A 151 -0.18 2.23 0.96
N GLY A 152 -1.31 2.56 0.35
CA GLY A 152 -1.43 3.44 -0.82
C GLY A 152 -2.77 4.19 -0.83
N GLN A 153 -2.83 5.28 -1.59
CA GLN A 153 -4.06 6.07 -1.79
C GLN A 153 -4.65 5.87 -3.19
N LEU A 154 -5.97 6.03 -3.28
CA LEU A 154 -6.76 6.16 -4.51
C LEU A 154 -7.34 7.58 -4.53
N ALA A 155 -6.49 8.56 -4.80
CA ALA A 155 -6.90 9.98 -4.83
C ALA A 155 -7.84 10.28 -6.01
N PRO A 156 -8.76 11.25 -5.89
CA PRO A 156 -9.81 11.54 -6.86
C PRO A 156 -9.27 12.10 -8.19
N THR A 157 -10.20 12.34 -9.11
CA THR A 157 -9.95 12.88 -10.44
C THR A 157 -9.09 14.14 -10.40
N GLY A 158 -8.17 14.25 -11.37
CA GLY A 158 -7.15 15.32 -11.41
C GLY A 158 -5.83 14.93 -10.73
N SER A 159 -5.77 13.75 -10.11
CA SER A 159 -4.52 13.14 -9.63
C SER A 159 -4.03 12.02 -10.57
N SER A 160 -2.80 11.56 -10.39
CA SER A 160 -2.21 10.46 -11.17
C SER A 160 -2.34 9.08 -10.50
N TYR A 161 -3.23 8.93 -9.52
CA TYR A 161 -3.39 7.72 -8.68
C TYR A 161 -4.46 6.73 -9.15
N ALA A 162 -4.98 6.87 -10.37
CA ALA A 162 -5.81 5.83 -10.99
C ALA A 162 -5.07 4.48 -11.05
N VAL A 163 -5.81 3.38 -11.21
CA VAL A 163 -5.21 2.05 -11.43
C VAL A 163 -4.36 2.07 -12.69
N ASN A 164 -3.11 1.58 -12.60
CA ASN A 164 -2.11 1.72 -13.67
C ASN A 164 -1.91 3.19 -14.12
N GLY A 165 -2.19 4.15 -13.25
CA GLY A 165 -2.08 5.58 -13.52
C GLY A 165 -0.64 6.06 -13.67
N GLY A 166 -0.45 7.38 -13.83
CA GLY A 166 0.88 7.97 -14.04
C GLY A 166 1.74 8.13 -12.78
N SER A 167 1.19 7.92 -11.59
CA SER A 167 1.93 8.02 -10.32
C SER A 167 2.77 6.77 -10.09
N VAL A 168 4.02 6.95 -9.70
CA VAL A 168 4.88 5.84 -9.23
C VAL A 168 4.29 5.13 -8.00
N ASN A 169 3.39 5.78 -7.27
CA ASN A 169 2.70 5.23 -6.12
C ASN A 169 1.33 4.64 -6.43
N ALA A 170 0.83 4.73 -7.67
CA ALA A 170 -0.46 4.18 -8.08
C ALA A 170 -0.56 2.68 -7.78
N PHE A 171 -1.76 2.21 -7.46
CA PHE A 171 -2.05 0.78 -7.52
C PHE A 171 -1.89 0.32 -8.97
N ALA A 172 -1.18 -0.79 -9.16
CA ALA A 172 -0.75 -1.21 -10.48
C ALA A 172 -0.53 -2.72 -10.54
N SER A 173 -0.75 -3.28 -11.72
CA SER A 173 -0.59 -4.71 -12.00
C SER A 173 -0.03 -4.95 -13.40
N GLN A 174 0.51 -6.15 -13.62
CA GLN A 174 0.90 -6.63 -14.95
C GLN A 174 -0.29 -7.22 -15.72
N HIS A 175 -1.42 -7.44 -15.04
CA HIS A 175 -2.63 -7.91 -15.69
C HIS A 175 -3.16 -6.86 -16.66
N THR A 176 -3.51 -7.30 -17.86
CA THR A 176 -4.00 -6.40 -18.91
C THR A 176 -5.32 -5.75 -18.51
N GLY A 177 -5.38 -4.42 -18.58
CA GLY A 177 -6.62 -3.65 -18.43
C GLY A 177 -7.02 -3.31 -17.00
N GLY A 178 -6.20 -3.59 -15.99
CA GLY A 178 -6.56 -3.32 -14.61
C GLY A 178 -5.72 -4.04 -13.56
N ALA A 179 -6.28 -4.16 -12.35
CA ALA A 179 -5.64 -4.77 -11.19
C ALA A 179 -6.67 -5.43 -10.27
N HIS A 180 -6.25 -6.41 -9.47
CA HIS A 180 -7.12 -7.02 -8.46
C HIS A 180 -7.17 -6.19 -7.18
N PHE A 181 -8.38 -6.10 -6.62
CA PHE A 181 -8.64 -5.46 -5.34
C PHE A 181 -9.44 -6.39 -4.43
N LEU A 182 -9.05 -6.43 -3.17
CA LEU A 182 -9.72 -7.11 -2.07
C LEU A 182 -10.64 -6.13 -1.35
N PHE A 183 -11.87 -6.54 -1.07
CA PHE A 183 -12.84 -5.85 -0.23
C PHE A 183 -12.71 -6.27 1.24
N ILE A 184 -13.24 -5.46 2.15
CA ILE A 184 -13.16 -5.74 3.61
C ILE A 184 -13.84 -7.08 3.97
N ASP A 185 -14.85 -7.49 3.20
CA ASP A 185 -15.56 -8.77 3.38
C ASP A 185 -14.81 -9.99 2.83
N GLY A 186 -13.65 -9.80 2.19
CA GLY A 186 -12.85 -10.87 1.60
C GLY A 186 -13.09 -11.11 0.11
N ARG A 187 -14.04 -10.42 -0.54
CA ARG A 187 -14.26 -10.52 -1.98
C ARG A 187 -13.04 -9.96 -2.72
N VAL A 188 -12.58 -10.66 -3.75
CA VAL A 188 -11.59 -10.13 -4.70
C VAL A 188 -12.28 -9.85 -6.02
N GLN A 189 -12.01 -8.69 -6.61
CA GLN A 189 -12.54 -8.31 -7.91
C GLN A 189 -11.45 -7.66 -8.77
N PHE A 190 -11.51 -7.91 -10.07
CA PHE A 190 -10.67 -7.22 -11.05
C PHE A 190 -11.27 -5.85 -11.35
N ILE A 191 -10.47 -4.80 -11.21
CA ILE A 191 -10.87 -3.41 -11.35
C ILE A 191 -10.19 -2.83 -12.59
N SER A 192 -11.02 -2.33 -13.51
CA SER A 192 -10.55 -1.73 -14.76
C SER A 192 -9.68 -0.50 -14.50
N GLU A 193 -8.60 -0.36 -15.27
CA GLU A 193 -7.80 0.88 -15.31
C GLU A 193 -8.57 2.08 -15.90
N ASN A 194 -9.70 1.82 -16.56
CA ASN A 194 -10.61 2.84 -17.09
C ASN A 194 -11.78 3.16 -16.16
N MET A 195 -11.81 2.61 -14.95
CA MET A 195 -12.86 2.92 -13.97
C MET A 195 -12.80 4.40 -13.61
N ASP A 196 -13.99 5.00 -13.43
CA ASP A 196 -14.11 6.38 -12.96
C ASP A 196 -13.34 6.57 -11.64
N GLN A 197 -12.44 7.55 -11.63
CA GLN A 197 -11.50 7.74 -10.53
C GLN A 197 -12.19 8.23 -9.26
N ASP A 198 -13.25 9.03 -9.38
CA ASP A 198 -14.02 9.48 -8.21
C ASP A 198 -14.81 8.31 -7.59
N LYS A 199 -15.28 7.36 -8.40
CA LYS A 199 -15.83 6.10 -7.89
C LYS A 199 -14.78 5.27 -7.15
N LEU A 200 -13.57 5.14 -7.69
CA LEU A 200 -12.47 4.44 -6.99
C LEU A 200 -12.17 5.09 -5.63
N SER A 201 -12.09 6.42 -5.60
CA SER A 201 -11.86 7.20 -4.39
C SER A 201 -12.96 7.06 -3.34
N ALA A 202 -14.22 7.04 -3.78
CA ALA A 202 -15.37 6.80 -2.91
C ALA A 202 -15.28 5.42 -2.23
N ILE A 203 -15.07 4.36 -3.03
CA ILE A 203 -14.95 2.98 -2.54
C ILE A 203 -13.72 2.82 -1.62
N ALA A 204 -12.65 3.60 -1.83
CA ALA A 204 -11.44 3.54 -1.01
C ALA A 204 -11.62 4.12 0.40
N THR A 205 -12.55 5.08 0.57
CA THR A 205 -12.76 5.79 1.84
C THR A 205 -13.97 5.25 2.62
N GLY A 206 -14.85 4.49 1.94
CA GLY A 206 -16.03 3.86 2.52
C GLY A 206 -17.05 4.86 3.08
N ASN A 207 -18.15 4.34 3.64
CA ASN A 207 -19.20 5.10 4.35
C ASN A 207 -19.89 6.22 3.58
N ASP A 208 -19.72 6.31 2.27
CA ASP A 208 -20.37 7.33 1.46
C ASP A 208 -21.84 6.98 1.15
N GLY A 209 -22.30 5.82 1.66
CA GLY A 209 -23.66 5.34 1.48
C GLY A 209 -23.95 4.86 0.06
N LYS A 210 -22.93 4.77 -0.80
CA LYS A 210 -23.07 4.26 -2.16
C LYS A 210 -22.67 2.80 -2.20
N VAL A 211 -23.44 2.04 -2.96
CA VAL A 211 -23.05 0.67 -3.30
C VAL A 211 -21.86 0.75 -4.26
N ALA A 212 -20.84 -0.07 -4.02
CA ALA A 212 -19.71 -0.21 -4.92
C ALA A 212 -20.18 -0.88 -6.22
N ASN A 213 -20.73 -0.08 -7.14
CA ASN A 213 -21.04 -0.49 -8.50
C ASN A 213 -19.80 -0.31 -9.36
N ILE A 214 -19.15 -1.44 -9.61
CA ILE A 214 -17.84 -1.56 -10.27
C ILE A 214 -18.00 -1.96 -11.75
N GLU A 215 -19.25 -2.17 -12.20
CA GLU A 215 -19.61 -2.42 -13.61
C GLU A 215 -19.59 -1.15 -14.46
#